data_AF-A0A518EKA7-F1
#
_entry.id   AF-A0A518EKA7-F1
#
_cell.length_a   1.000
_cell.length_b   1.000
_cell.length_c   1.000
_cell.angle_alpha   90.00
_cell.angle_beta   90.00
_cell.angle_gamma   90.00
#
_symmetry.space_group_name_H-M   'P 1'
#
loop_
_entity.id
_entity.type
_entity.pdbx_description
1 polymer ?
#
loop_
_entity_poly.entity_id
_entity_poly.type
_entity_poly.pdbx_seq_one_letter_code
_entity_poly.pdbx_strand_id
1 'polypeptide(L)'
;MNLLTEDSLVEKIDNVLETMCFVMADSIGTGELSDPPPIRAWITYGNESERGCVQLAATFGFIQEAASGLLGVDSDDITSEGEALETLLELANVIGGEVVSLLGGEDVFFEMGIPSR
;
A
#
# COMPACT_ATOMS: atom_id res chain seq x y z
N MET A 1 3.99 22.72 0.90
CA MET A 1 4.64 21.46 0.50
C MET A 1 5.17 20.82 1.75
N ASN A 2 4.50 19.78 2.24
CA ASN A 2 4.99 19.05 3.40
C ASN A 2 6.15 18.16 2.95
N LEU A 3 7.20 18.09 3.77
CA LEU A 3 8.27 17.12 3.54
C LEU A 3 7.72 15.74 3.91
N LEU A 4 7.69 14.82 2.94
CA LEU A 4 7.48 13.41 3.20
C LEU A 4 8.70 12.90 3.97
N THR A 5 8.52 12.54 5.24
CA THR A 5 9.56 11.89 6.06
C THR A 5 9.26 10.40 6.17
N GLU A 6 10.31 9.61 6.43
CA GLU A 6 10.16 8.18 6.71
C GLU A 6 9.18 7.94 7.86
N ASP A 7 9.32 8.68 8.97
CA ASP A 7 8.43 8.58 10.13
C ASP A 7 6.96 8.85 9.76
N SER A 8 6.68 9.89 8.97
CA SER A 8 5.31 10.22 8.55
C SER A 8 4.70 9.15 7.64
N LEU A 9 5.54 8.49 6.83
CA LEU A 9 5.11 7.42 5.94
C LEU A 9 4.82 6.15 6.74
N VAL A 10 5.71 5.78 7.67
CA VAL A 10 5.53 4.64 8.57
C VAL A 10 4.24 4.80 9.38
N GLU A 11 4.03 5.95 10.02
CA GLU A 11 2.83 6.22 10.81
C GLU A 11 1.53 6.08 9.97
N LYS A 12 1.54 6.54 8.72
CA LYS A 12 0.39 6.39 7.82
C LYS A 12 0.16 4.95 7.39
N ILE A 13 1.22 4.22 7.05
CA ILE A 13 1.10 2.82 6.64
C ILE A 13 0.61 1.99 7.82
N ASP A 14 1.17 2.16 9.01
CA ASP A 14 0.73 1.46 10.23
C ASP A 14 -0.75 1.72 10.51
N ASN A 15 -1.19 2.97 10.40
CA ASN A 15 -2.61 3.31 10.57
C ASN A 15 -3.50 2.66 9.50
N VAL A 16 -3.08 2.60 8.23
CA VAL A 16 -3.84 1.89 7.18
C VAL A 16 -3.93 0.40 7.50
N LEU A 17 -2.82 -0.23 7.86
CA LEU A 17 -2.77 -1.65 8.19
C LEU A 17 -3.63 -1.97 9.41
N GLU A 18 -3.59 -1.14 10.46
CA GLU A 18 -4.38 -1.34 11.67
C GLU A 18 -5.88 -1.14 11.42
N THR A 19 -6.25 -0.04 10.73
CA THR A 19 -7.65 0.35 10.60
C THR A 19 -8.39 -0.34 9.45
N MET A 20 -7.67 -0.68 8.37
CA MET A 20 -8.27 -1.30 7.18
C MET A 20 -7.95 -2.77 7.05
N CYS A 21 -6.79 -3.24 7.50
CA CYS A 21 -6.41 -4.64 7.41
C CYS A 21 -6.55 -5.39 8.74
N PHE A 22 -6.79 -4.68 9.86
CA PHE A 22 -6.76 -5.25 11.22
C PHE A 22 -5.42 -5.89 11.58
N VAL A 23 -4.33 -5.39 11.01
CA VAL A 23 -2.97 -5.90 11.22
C VAL A 23 -2.15 -4.89 12.01
N MET A 24 -1.50 -5.35 13.07
CA MET A 24 -0.46 -4.59 13.75
C MET A 24 0.88 -4.87 13.07
N ALA A 25 1.60 -3.82 12.67
CA ALA A 25 2.91 -3.92 12.04
C ALA A 25 3.98 -3.24 12.90
N ASP A 26 5.20 -3.78 12.84
CA ASP A 26 6.40 -3.16 13.41
C ASP A 26 7.34 -2.76 12.26
N SER A 27 7.69 -1.48 12.18
CA SER A 27 8.67 -1.01 11.20
C SER A 27 10.09 -1.43 11.57
N ILE A 28 10.78 -2.06 10.61
CA ILE A 28 12.18 -2.49 10.76
C ILE A 28 13.16 -1.63 9.93
N GLY A 29 12.69 -0.54 9.34
CA GLY A 29 13.46 0.30 8.42
C GLY A 29 13.80 -0.43 7.10
N THR A 30 15.02 -0.26 6.61
CA THR A 30 15.47 -0.92 5.36
C THR A 30 15.84 -2.38 5.60
N GLY A 31 15.20 -3.30 4.88
CA GLY A 31 15.51 -4.73 4.90
C GLY A 31 15.46 -5.36 3.51
N GLU A 32 15.91 -6.61 3.41
CA GLU A 32 15.72 -7.42 2.21
C GLU A 32 14.35 -8.11 2.23
N LEU A 33 13.69 -8.16 1.08
CA LEU A 33 12.43 -8.88 0.94
C LEU A 33 12.68 -10.38 1.14
N SER A 34 11.86 -10.99 1.99
CA SER A 34 11.98 -12.40 2.39
C SER A 34 11.55 -13.38 1.28
N ASP A 35 11.95 -14.64 1.43
CA ASP A 35 11.45 -15.80 0.68
C ASP A 35 10.20 -16.36 1.40
N PRO A 36 9.09 -16.73 0.72
CA PRO A 36 8.86 -16.81 -0.74
C PRO A 36 8.81 -15.45 -1.46
N PRO A 37 9.02 -15.41 -2.80
CA PRO A 37 8.96 -14.18 -3.58
C PRO A 37 7.65 -13.42 -3.33
N PRO A 38 7.71 -12.11 -3.02
CA PRO A 38 6.50 -11.35 -2.75
C PRO A 38 5.73 -11.07 -4.03
N ILE A 39 4.40 -11.03 -3.90
CA ILE A 39 3.53 -10.41 -4.88
C ILE A 39 3.79 -8.91 -4.83
N ARG A 40 3.86 -8.26 -5.99
CA ARG A 40 4.21 -6.84 -6.12
C ARG A 40 3.08 -6.08 -6.78
N ALA A 41 2.86 -4.88 -6.29
CA ALA A 41 1.98 -3.90 -6.91
C ALA A 41 2.61 -2.52 -6.82
N TRP A 42 2.25 -1.64 -7.74
CA TRP A 42 2.68 -0.26 -7.72
C TRP A 42 1.60 0.66 -8.25
N ILE A 43 1.60 1.90 -7.76
CA ILE A 43 0.75 2.97 -8.26
C ILE A 43 1.62 4.21 -8.48
N THR A 44 1.40 4.92 -9.58
CA THR A 44 2.07 6.18 -9.86
C THR A 44 1.24 7.34 -9.31
N TYR A 45 1.92 8.43 -8.98
CA TYR A 45 1.28 9.71 -8.72
C TYR A 45 2.07 10.83 -9.40
N GLY A 46 1.42 11.95 -9.70
CA GLY A 46 2.13 13.10 -10.21
C GLY A 46 1.26 14.30 -10.53
N ASN A 47 1.94 15.40 -10.85
CA ASN A 47 1.37 16.63 -11.39
C ASN A 47 2.34 17.21 -12.45
N GLU A 48 2.22 18.50 -12.75
CA GLU A 48 3.07 19.17 -13.74
C GLU A 48 4.55 19.25 -13.33
N SER A 49 4.84 19.25 -12.02
CA SER A 49 6.19 19.51 -11.47
C SER A 49 6.86 18.27 -10.90
N GLU A 50 6.09 17.31 -10.41
CA GLU A 50 6.61 16.15 -9.69
C GLU A 50 5.88 14.86 -10.09
N ARG A 51 6.62 13.75 -10.11
CA ARG A 51 6.09 12.40 -10.34
C ARG A 51 6.80 11.41 -9.45
N GLY A 52 6.06 10.42 -8.97
CA GLY A 52 6.60 9.34 -8.15
C GLY A 52 5.80 8.06 -8.30
N CYS A 53 6.21 7.05 -7.55
CA CYS A 53 5.49 5.79 -7.44
C CYS A 53 5.57 5.23 -6.03
N VAL A 54 4.48 4.62 -5.59
CA VAL A 54 4.44 3.77 -4.41
C VAL A 54 4.54 2.33 -4.87
N GLN A 55 5.43 1.56 -4.26
CA GLN A 55 5.62 0.14 -4.55
C GLN A 55 5.36 -0.67 -3.29
N LEU A 56 4.49 -1.67 -3.40
CA LEU A 56 4.18 -2.62 -2.36
C LEU A 56 4.69 -4.00 -2.75
N ALA A 57 5.17 -4.73 -1.74
CA ALA A 57 5.58 -6.11 -1.89
C ALA A 57 5.17 -6.87 -0.63
N ALA A 58 4.39 -7.94 -0.79
CA ALA A 58 3.93 -8.74 0.34
C ALA A 58 3.86 -10.23 -0.02
N THR A 59 4.05 -11.07 1.00
CA THR A 59 3.86 -12.53 0.86
C THR A 59 2.38 -12.85 0.66
N PHE A 60 2.09 -13.96 -0.03
CA PHE A 60 0.72 -14.44 -0.23
C PHE A 60 -0.07 -14.56 1.10
N GLY A 61 0.51 -15.17 2.12
CA GLY A 61 -0.18 -15.37 3.42
C GLY A 61 -0.57 -14.05 4.10
N PHE A 62 0.31 -13.04 4.08
CA PHE A 62 -0.05 -11.70 4.57
C PHE A 62 -1.24 -11.11 3.82
N ILE A 63 -1.26 -11.25 2.49
CA ILE A 63 -2.31 -10.70 1.65
C ILE A 63 -3.66 -11.39 1.93
N GLN A 64 -3.67 -12.70 2.17
CA GLN A 64 -4.88 -13.43 2.54
C GLN A 64 -5.51 -12.86 3.83
N GLU A 65 -4.69 -12.65 4.86
CA GLU A 65 -5.16 -12.05 6.12
C GLU A 65 -5.64 -10.61 5.92
N ALA A 66 -4.89 -9.82 5.15
CA ALA A 66 -5.24 -8.43 4.87
C ALA A 66 -6.54 -8.29 4.06
N ALA A 67 -6.86 -9.27 3.19
CA ALA A 67 -8.06 -9.27 2.37
C ALA A 67 -9.34 -9.25 3.20
N SER A 68 -9.35 -9.88 4.38
CA SER A 68 -10.53 -9.88 5.24
C SER A 68 -10.89 -8.51 5.77
N GLY A 69 -9.91 -7.71 6.16
CA GLY A 69 -10.15 -6.32 6.53
C GLY A 69 -10.48 -5.46 5.31
N LEU A 70 -9.66 -5.58 4.25
CA LEU A 70 -9.66 -4.65 3.13
C LEU A 70 -10.86 -4.83 2.19
N LEU A 71 -11.22 -6.08 1.90
CA LEU A 71 -12.26 -6.45 0.92
C LEU A 71 -13.50 -7.03 1.59
N GLY A 72 -13.45 -7.35 2.89
CA GLY A 72 -14.58 -7.94 3.63
C GLY A 72 -14.88 -9.39 3.23
N VAL A 73 -13.90 -10.11 2.68
CA VAL A 73 -13.99 -11.52 2.28
C VAL A 73 -13.32 -12.44 3.31
N ASP A 74 -13.64 -13.73 3.33
CA ASP A 74 -12.87 -14.63 4.21
C ASP A 74 -11.45 -14.81 3.67
N SER A 75 -10.46 -14.89 4.56
CA SER A 75 -9.07 -15.16 4.20
C SER A 75 -8.93 -16.50 3.46
N ASP A 76 -9.77 -17.48 3.83
CA ASP A 76 -9.87 -18.79 3.19
C ASP A 76 -10.46 -18.73 1.76
N ASP A 77 -11.13 -17.64 1.39
CA ASP A 77 -11.67 -17.43 0.04
C ASP A 77 -10.59 -16.96 -0.95
N ILE A 78 -9.47 -16.41 -0.48
CA ILE A 78 -8.34 -16.02 -1.33
C ILE A 78 -7.47 -17.23 -1.59
N THR A 79 -7.66 -17.88 -2.74
CA THR A 79 -7.03 -19.18 -3.05
C THR A 79 -6.01 -19.13 -4.18
N SER A 80 -5.90 -17.99 -4.87
CA SER A 80 -5.02 -17.81 -6.01
C SER A 80 -4.18 -16.54 -5.94
N GLU A 81 -2.99 -16.57 -6.56
CA GLU A 81 -2.14 -15.37 -6.70
C GLU A 81 -2.86 -14.21 -7.42
N GLY A 82 -3.85 -14.50 -8.26
CA GLY A 82 -4.66 -13.47 -8.94
C GLY A 82 -5.54 -12.69 -7.96
N GLU A 83 -6.27 -13.38 -7.09
CA GLU A 83 -7.11 -12.76 -6.05
C GLU A 83 -6.26 -12.01 -5.01
N ALA A 84 -5.11 -12.59 -4.65
CA ALA A 84 -4.14 -11.90 -3.80
C ALA A 84 -3.59 -10.64 -4.50
N LEU A 85 -3.28 -10.70 -5.79
CA LEU A 85 -2.86 -9.51 -6.54
C LEU A 85 -3.95 -8.43 -6.55
N GLU A 86 -5.23 -8.79 -6.73
CA GLU A 86 -6.33 -7.83 -6.66
C GLU A 86 -6.40 -7.13 -5.30
N THR A 87 -6.23 -7.89 -4.21
CA THR A 87 -6.13 -7.33 -2.86
C THR A 87 -4.95 -6.37 -2.71
N LEU A 88 -3.77 -6.74 -3.23
CA LEU A 88 -2.57 -5.91 -3.14
C LEU A 88 -2.68 -4.63 -4.01
N LEU A 89 -3.38 -4.70 -5.14
CA LEU A 89 -3.68 -3.54 -5.99
C LEU A 89 -4.59 -2.55 -5.28
N GLU A 90 -5.60 -3.04 -4.54
CA GLU A 90 -6.46 -2.18 -3.72
C GLU A 90 -5.66 -1.55 -2.58
N LEU A 91 -4.80 -2.31 -1.92
CA LEU A 91 -3.92 -1.76 -0.88
C LEU A 91 -2.96 -0.70 -1.44
N ALA A 92 -2.45 -0.90 -2.66
CA ALA A 92 -1.63 0.09 -3.36
C ALA A 92 -2.42 1.37 -3.65
N ASN A 93 -3.69 1.27 -4.03
CA ASN A 93 -4.56 2.42 -4.22
C ASN A 93 -4.78 3.22 -2.92
N VAL A 94 -5.09 2.52 -1.82
CA VAL A 94 -5.27 3.13 -0.50
C VAL A 94 -3.99 3.83 -0.03
N ILE A 95 -2.85 3.11 -0.01
CA ILE A 95 -1.57 3.69 0.44
C ILE A 95 -1.13 4.81 -0.50
N GLY A 96 -1.34 4.68 -1.80
CA GLY A 96 -1.08 5.74 -2.77
C GLY A 96 -1.85 7.03 -2.44
N GLY A 97 -3.12 6.90 -2.06
CA GLY A 97 -3.96 8.01 -1.61
C GLY A 97 -3.43 8.70 -0.36
N GLU A 98 -3.00 7.92 0.65
CA GLU A 98 -2.38 8.47 1.86
C GLU A 98 -1.05 9.20 1.56
N VAL A 99 -0.21 8.65 0.68
CA VAL A 99 1.05 9.31 0.28
C VAL A 99 0.78 10.63 -0.44
N VAL A 100 -0.17 10.66 -1.38
CA VAL A 100 -0.56 11.91 -2.06
C VAL A 100 -1.11 12.93 -1.07
N SER A 101 -1.91 12.49 -0.09
CA SER A 101 -2.46 13.35 0.96
C SER A 101 -1.35 13.96 1.83
N LEU A 102 -0.29 13.19 2.14
CA LEU A 102 0.88 13.70 2.86
C LEU A 102 1.67 14.72 2.02
N LEU A 103 1.87 14.47 0.72
CA LEU A 103 2.65 15.34 -0.16
C LEU A 103 1.96 16.67 -0.44
N GLY A 104 0.67 16.61 -0.80
CA GLY A 104 -0.05 17.77 -1.30
C GLY A 104 -0.87 18.51 -0.25
N GLY A 105 -1.27 17.85 0.84
CA GLY A 105 -2.27 18.39 1.76
C GLY A 105 -3.54 18.81 1.01
N GLU A 106 -4.16 19.92 1.43
CA GLU A 106 -5.33 20.49 0.74
C GLU A 106 -4.96 21.43 -0.43
N ASP A 107 -3.67 21.76 -0.58
CA ASP A 107 -3.21 22.88 -1.43
C ASP A 107 -2.62 22.45 -2.78
N VAL A 108 -2.24 21.18 -2.94
CA VAL A 108 -1.60 20.67 -4.16
C VAL A 108 -2.31 19.43 -4.65
N PHE A 109 -2.78 19.48 -5.89
CA PHE A 109 -3.41 18.35 -6.55
C PHE A 109 -2.35 17.43 -7.16
N PHE A 110 -2.47 16.13 -6.89
CA PHE A 110 -1.77 15.08 -7.59
C PHE A 110 -2.79 14.13 -8.22
N GLU A 111 -2.54 13.72 -9.45
CA GLU A 111 -3.28 12.65 -10.11
C GLU A 111 -2.66 11.31 -9.71
N MET A 112 -3.50 10.36 -9.32
CA MET A 112 -3.09 8.96 -9.14
C MET A 112 -3.32 8.19 -10.44
N GLY A 113 -2.35 7.34 -10.77
CA GLY A 113 -2.48 6.35 -11.83
C GLY A 113 -3.37 5.17 -11.41
N ILE A 114 -3.44 4.17 -12.26
CA ILE A 114 -4.11 2.90 -11.95
C ILE A 114 -3.06 1.95 -11.35
N PRO A 115 -3.35 1.27 -10.22
CA PRO A 115 -2.49 0.22 -9.69
C PRO A 115 -2.14 -0.83 -10.75
N SER A 116 -0.89 -1.28 -10.76
CA SER A 116 -0.42 -2.32 -11.67
C SER A 116 0.60 -3.24 -10.99
N ARG A 117 1.04 -4.29 -11.69
CA ARG A 117 2.04 -5.25 -11.23
C ARG A 117 3.42 -4.97 -11.79
#